data_AF-A0A9E4IJW7-F1
#
_entry.id   AF-A0A9E4IJW7-F1
#
_cell.length_a   1.000
_cell.length_b   1.000
_cell.length_c   1.000
_cell.angle_alpha   90.00
_cell.angle_beta   90.00
_cell.angle_gamma   90.00
#
_symmetry.space_group_name_H-M   'P 1'
#
loop_
_entity.id
_entity.type
_entity.pdbx_description
1 polymer ?
#
loop_
_entity_poly.entity_id
_entity_poly.type
_entity_poly.pdbx_seq_one_letter_code
_entity_poly.pdbx_strand_id
1 'polypeptide(L)'
;MKRLLRFLLGLSIWTKITIAVIALGLGVFVIAYFEPHKLFIDEVVDEEFPAPVAIATTTTAEAAPATAAPTTTVPLTTIAPDDPVTTTPVDTTESTSEDPERGFNPATGEEQENSPVTTSSTVATTTTTVPPITTTVPPITTTTTVPEGPVLLSRSEWIDLGHPGTGTVLVYRQPDGSHVVRFEDLDVSNGPDLLVILSASPLVDDRGAYSATEYFSLGDLKGNQGNQNYEVPADVNLDDYLTVAIWCRRFNYTFNAANIHFPPA
;
A
#
# COMPACT_ATOMS: atom_id res chain seq x y z
N MET A 1 30.12 24.72 -48.75
CA MET A 1 28.80 25.15 -48.25
C MET A 1 27.66 24.96 -49.27
N LYS A 2 27.79 25.34 -50.55
CA LYS A 2 26.70 25.22 -51.55
C LYS A 2 26.35 23.79 -52.04
N ARG A 3 27.21 22.78 -51.82
CA ARG A 3 26.95 21.38 -52.20
C ARG A 3 26.12 20.60 -51.17
N LEU A 4 26.23 20.96 -49.89
CA LEU A 4 25.43 20.37 -48.82
C LEU A 4 23.97 20.85 -48.88
N LEU A 5 23.77 22.12 -49.27
CA LEU A 5 22.44 22.71 -49.47
C LEU A 5 21.67 22.08 -50.65
N ARG A 6 22.37 21.58 -51.69
CA ARG A 6 21.75 20.88 -52.83
C ARG A 6 21.38 19.43 -52.53
N PHE A 7 22.00 18.81 -51.54
CA PHE A 7 21.65 17.44 -51.12
C PHE A 7 20.32 17.42 -50.34
N LEU A 8 20.07 18.46 -49.54
CA LEU A 8 18.79 18.65 -48.82
C LEU A 8 17.63 19.09 -49.74
N LEU A 9 17.93 19.71 -50.88
CA LEU A 9 16.93 20.04 -51.91
C LEU A 9 16.69 18.92 -52.95
N GLY A 10 17.46 17.82 -52.91
CA GLY A 10 17.37 16.72 -53.88
C GLY A 10 16.57 15.49 -53.43
N LEU A 11 16.16 15.41 -52.16
CA LEU A 11 15.30 14.32 -51.69
C LEU A 11 13.91 14.42 -52.34
N SER A 12 13.47 13.31 -52.94
CA SER A 12 12.12 13.16 -53.50
C SER A 12 11.08 13.61 -52.47
N ILE A 13 10.00 14.23 -52.96
CA ILE A 13 8.87 14.64 -52.11
C ILE A 13 8.39 13.47 -51.24
N TRP A 14 8.45 12.24 -51.79
CA TRP A 14 8.11 11.00 -51.11
C TRP A 14 9.05 10.69 -49.94
N THR A 15 10.36 10.89 -50.09
CA THR A 15 11.32 10.68 -49.00
C THR A 15 11.09 11.67 -47.86
N LYS A 16 10.73 12.92 -48.16
CA LYS A 16 10.40 13.93 -47.14
C LYS A 16 9.12 13.58 -46.40
N ILE A 17 8.09 13.10 -47.11
CA ILE A 17 6.85 12.60 -46.50
C ILE A 17 7.14 11.40 -45.61
N THR A 18 7.93 10.43 -46.07
CA THR A 18 8.29 9.25 -45.27
C THR A 18 9.04 9.64 -43.99
N ILE A 19 10.04 10.53 -44.07
CA ILE A 19 10.76 11.01 -42.88
C ILE A 19 9.81 11.75 -41.93
N ALA A 20 8.90 12.58 -42.44
CA ALA A 20 7.93 13.29 -41.62
C ALA A 20 6.97 12.32 -40.91
N VAL A 21 6.49 11.28 -41.59
CA VAL A 21 5.63 10.24 -40.99
C VAL A 21 6.39 9.43 -39.94
N ILE A 22 7.65 9.06 -40.19
CA ILE A 22 8.49 8.36 -39.21
C ILE A 22 8.73 9.27 -37.99
N ALA A 23 9.07 10.53 -38.19
CA ALA A 23 9.30 11.48 -37.10
C ALA A 23 8.02 11.72 -36.28
N LEU A 24 6.86 11.83 -36.95
CA LEU A 24 5.56 11.93 -36.28
C LEU A 24 5.28 10.66 -35.46
N GLY A 25 5.46 9.48 -36.05
CA GLY A 25 5.27 8.20 -35.39
C GLY A 25 6.17 8.02 -34.17
N LEU A 26 7.45 8.36 -34.29
CA LEU A 26 8.39 8.38 -33.17
C LEU A 26 7.99 9.40 -32.11
N GLY A 27 7.54 10.59 -32.51
CA GLY A 27 7.04 11.60 -31.58
C GLY A 27 5.83 11.11 -30.78
N VAL A 28 4.84 10.52 -31.45
CA VAL A 28 3.66 9.92 -30.80
C VAL A 28 4.06 8.77 -29.88
N PHE A 29 4.98 7.90 -30.32
CA PHE A 29 5.49 6.80 -29.51
C PHE A 29 6.19 7.30 -28.25
N VAL A 30 7.05 8.32 -28.35
CA VAL A 30 7.73 8.91 -27.18
C VAL A 30 6.73 9.56 -26.23
N ILE A 31 5.73 10.28 -26.73
CA ILE A 31 4.68 10.88 -25.89
C ILE A 31 3.85 9.80 -25.18
N ALA A 32 3.49 8.72 -25.87
CA ALA A 32 2.74 7.60 -25.29
C ALA A 32 3.58 6.78 -24.29
N TYR A 33 4.88 6.61 -24.53
CA TYR A 33 5.76 5.84 -23.66
C TYR A 33 6.19 6.62 -22.40
N PHE A 34 6.40 7.93 -22.54
CA PHE A 34 6.86 8.77 -21.44
C PHE A 34 5.73 9.45 -20.68
N GLU A 35 4.55 9.60 -21.30
CA GLU A 35 3.38 10.29 -20.75
C GLU A 35 3.74 11.60 -20.03
N PRO A 36 4.46 12.54 -20.68
CA PRO A 36 5.00 13.73 -20.01
C PRO A 36 3.91 14.59 -19.37
N HIS A 37 2.66 14.47 -19.82
CA HIS A 37 1.51 15.19 -19.26
C HIS A 37 1.18 14.77 -17.81
N LYS A 38 1.48 13.52 -17.41
CA LYS A 38 1.30 13.06 -16.01
C LYS A 38 2.22 13.78 -15.04
N LEU A 39 3.36 14.31 -15.51
CA LEU A 39 4.27 15.10 -14.68
C LEU A 39 3.73 16.50 -14.36
N PHE A 40 2.66 16.95 -15.03
CA PHE A 40 2.11 18.29 -14.88
C PHE A 40 0.66 18.31 -14.38
N ILE A 41 0.05 17.14 -14.20
CA ILE A 41 -1.34 17.02 -13.75
C ILE A 41 -1.32 16.30 -12.40
N ASP A 42 -1.79 17.00 -11.38
CA ASP A 42 -1.99 16.45 -10.06
C ASP A 42 -3.31 15.66 -10.02
N GLU A 43 -3.24 14.48 -9.42
CA GLU A 43 -4.39 13.63 -9.13
C GLU A 43 -4.66 13.70 -7.62
N VAL A 44 -5.79 14.33 -7.29
CA VAL A 44 -6.26 14.51 -5.91
C VAL A 44 -7.21 13.38 -5.58
N VAL A 45 -6.92 12.66 -4.50
CA VAL A 45 -7.77 11.62 -3.93
C VAL A 45 -8.17 12.07 -2.53
N ASP A 46 -9.48 12.06 -2.23
CA ASP A 46 -10.00 12.38 -0.91
C ASP A 46 -10.89 11.24 -0.41
N GLU A 47 -10.24 10.18 0.07
CA GLU A 47 -10.92 9.06 0.70
C GLU A 47 -11.23 9.34 2.16
N GLU A 48 -12.50 9.12 2.51
CA GLU A 48 -12.94 9.06 3.91
C GLU A 48 -12.26 7.88 4.63
N PHE A 49 -12.18 7.95 5.95
CA PHE A 49 -11.69 6.81 6.74
C PHE A 49 -12.56 5.56 6.49
N PRO A 50 -11.99 4.36 6.31
CA PRO A 50 -12.78 3.17 6.04
C PRO A 50 -13.75 2.89 7.19
N ALA A 51 -15.04 2.82 6.87
CA ALA A 51 -16.05 2.48 7.85
C ALA A 51 -15.82 1.03 8.33
N PRO A 52 -15.92 0.75 9.63
CA PRO A 52 -15.84 -0.61 10.11
C PRO A 52 -16.93 -1.42 9.42
N VAL A 53 -16.54 -2.55 8.80
CA VAL A 53 -17.47 -3.40 8.04
C VAL A 53 -18.54 -3.89 9.01
N ALA A 54 -19.67 -3.20 9.03
CA ALA A 54 -20.84 -3.64 9.78
C ALA A 54 -21.28 -4.95 9.14
N ILE A 55 -21.12 -6.05 9.86
CA ILE A 55 -21.66 -7.35 9.48
C ILE A 55 -23.16 -7.12 9.24
N ALA A 56 -23.57 -7.18 7.97
CA ALA A 56 -24.92 -6.81 7.56
C ALA A 56 -25.94 -7.69 8.30
N THR A 57 -26.63 -7.10 9.27
CA THR A 57 -27.87 -7.68 9.80
C THR A 57 -28.91 -7.52 8.71
N THR A 58 -29.05 -8.56 7.89
CA THR A 58 -30.19 -8.72 6.98
C THR A 58 -31.45 -8.85 7.84
N THR A 59 -32.04 -7.71 8.19
CA THR A 59 -33.41 -7.65 8.73
C THR A 59 -34.35 -7.87 7.56
N THR A 60 -34.61 -9.14 7.26
CA THR A 60 -35.74 -9.57 6.45
C THR A 60 -37.01 -9.19 7.20
N ALA A 61 -37.59 -8.04 6.84
CA ALA A 61 -38.93 -7.68 7.27
C ALA A 61 -39.94 -8.56 6.49
N GLU A 62 -40.37 -9.63 7.14
CA GLU A 62 -41.53 -10.43 6.73
C GLU A 62 -42.82 -9.64 6.96
N ALA A 63 -43.55 -9.36 5.88
CA ALA A 63 -44.96 -9.02 5.92
C ALA A 63 -45.66 -9.55 4.66
N ALA A 64 -46.48 -10.58 4.84
CA ALA A 64 -47.42 -11.15 3.87
C ALA A 64 -48.87 -10.72 4.23
N PRO A 65 -49.93 -10.96 3.41
CA PRO A 65 -50.03 -11.18 1.95
C PRO A 65 -51.14 -10.36 1.23
N ALA A 66 -51.14 -10.47 -0.11
CA ALA A 66 -52.27 -10.42 -1.07
C ALA A 66 -53.10 -9.13 -1.31
N THR A 67 -53.11 -8.63 -2.56
CA THR A 67 -54.24 -8.77 -3.52
C THR A 67 -53.99 -8.01 -4.85
N ALA A 68 -54.29 -8.71 -5.96
CA ALA A 68 -54.60 -8.25 -7.33
C ALA A 68 -53.47 -7.88 -8.32
N ALA A 69 -53.19 -8.84 -9.22
CA ALA A 69 -52.71 -8.68 -10.60
C ALA A 69 -53.86 -8.13 -11.51
N PRO A 70 -53.71 -7.90 -12.85
CA PRO A 70 -52.61 -8.34 -13.72
C PRO A 70 -52.19 -7.40 -14.88
N THR A 71 -51.18 -7.90 -15.62
CA THR A 71 -50.93 -7.74 -17.07
C THR A 71 -49.94 -6.65 -17.48
N THR A 72 -48.78 -7.07 -18.00
CA THR A 72 -48.33 -6.81 -19.39
C THR A 72 -47.00 -7.53 -19.67
N THR A 73 -47.11 -8.59 -20.46
CA THR A 73 -46.29 -8.93 -21.64
C THR A 73 -44.78 -9.10 -21.52
N VAL A 74 -44.36 -10.36 -21.61
CA VAL A 74 -43.06 -10.84 -22.13
C VAL A 74 -43.14 -10.92 -23.67
N PRO A 75 -42.03 -10.71 -24.38
CA PRO A 75 -41.38 -11.86 -25.04
C PRO A 75 -39.85 -11.81 -24.84
N LEU A 76 -39.24 -12.85 -24.27
CA LEU A 76 -38.68 -14.03 -24.96
C LEU A 76 -37.79 -13.70 -26.16
N THR A 77 -36.48 -13.65 -25.91
CA THR A 77 -35.44 -13.88 -26.94
C THR A 77 -34.44 -14.91 -26.39
N THR A 78 -34.67 -16.14 -26.82
CA THR A 78 -33.71 -17.09 -27.40
C THR A 78 -32.29 -17.16 -26.84
N ILE A 79 -32.05 -18.26 -26.14
CA ILE A 79 -30.76 -18.87 -25.84
C ILE A 79 -30.50 -19.97 -26.89
N ALA A 80 -29.28 -20.03 -27.45
CA ALA A 80 -28.60 -21.24 -27.96
C ALA A 80 -27.17 -20.85 -28.44
N PRO A 81 -26.24 -21.79 -28.70
CA PRO A 81 -25.41 -22.48 -27.71
C PRO A 81 -23.90 -22.50 -28.07
N ASP A 82 -23.11 -23.03 -27.13
CA ASP A 82 -21.84 -23.79 -27.24
C ASP A 82 -20.80 -23.50 -28.35
N ASP A 83 -19.55 -23.33 -27.91
CA ASP A 83 -18.36 -24.18 -28.23
C ASP A 83 -17.05 -23.36 -28.06
N PRO A 84 -15.86 -23.98 -27.97
CA PRO A 84 -15.41 -24.82 -26.87
C PRO A 84 -14.03 -24.39 -26.32
N VAL A 85 -13.67 -25.00 -25.20
CA VAL A 85 -12.33 -25.02 -24.60
C VAL A 85 -11.25 -25.39 -25.63
N THR A 86 -10.20 -24.57 -25.73
CA THR A 86 -8.91 -25.00 -26.27
C THR A 86 -7.88 -24.98 -25.14
N THR A 87 -7.67 -26.17 -24.59
CA THR A 87 -6.47 -26.56 -23.86
C THR A 87 -5.32 -26.83 -24.81
N THR A 88 -4.11 -26.87 -24.23
CA THR A 88 -2.89 -27.61 -24.64
C THR A 88 -1.74 -26.76 -25.26
N PRO A 89 -0.48 -27.26 -25.27
CA PRO A 89 0.41 -27.39 -24.09
C PRO A 89 1.92 -27.11 -24.42
N VAL A 90 2.82 -27.27 -23.43
CA VAL A 90 4.30 -27.51 -23.53
C VAL A 90 5.15 -26.47 -24.33
N ASP A 91 6.47 -26.29 -24.21
CA ASP A 91 7.56 -27.00 -23.56
C ASP A 91 8.75 -26.04 -23.39
N THR A 92 9.49 -26.22 -22.29
CA THR A 92 10.97 -26.30 -22.15
C THR A 92 11.91 -25.55 -23.12
N THR A 93 12.84 -24.76 -22.55
CA THR A 93 14.32 -24.99 -22.53
C THR A 93 14.97 -23.74 -21.89
N GLU A 94 15.59 -23.87 -20.72
CA GLU A 94 17.03 -24.16 -20.50
C GLU A 94 17.91 -22.89 -20.58
N SER A 95 18.54 -22.53 -19.45
CA SER A 95 20.02 -22.44 -19.36
C SER A 95 20.44 -21.88 -18.00
N THR A 96 20.79 -22.81 -17.11
CA THR A 96 22.00 -22.86 -16.28
C THR A 96 22.98 -21.68 -16.36
N SER A 97 23.32 -21.12 -15.20
CA SER A 97 24.71 -20.94 -14.78
C SER A 97 24.80 -20.66 -13.29
N GLU A 98 25.40 -21.61 -12.59
CA GLU A 98 25.88 -21.62 -11.21
C GLU A 98 27.04 -20.60 -11.04
N ASP A 99 27.21 -20.01 -9.85
CA ASP A 99 28.41 -20.19 -9.00
C ASP A 99 28.25 -19.44 -7.65
N PRO A 100 28.60 -20.03 -6.50
CA PRO A 100 28.47 -19.43 -5.17
C PRO A 100 29.81 -18.98 -4.56
N GLU A 101 29.70 -18.45 -3.33
CA GLU A 101 30.73 -18.30 -2.29
C GLU A 101 31.31 -16.90 -2.04
N ARG A 102 31.14 -16.47 -0.78
CA ARG A 102 32.15 -15.97 0.19
C ARG A 102 31.49 -14.90 1.08
N GLY A 103 31.13 -15.11 2.33
CA GLY A 103 31.86 -15.84 3.37
C GLY A 103 32.91 -14.92 4.01
N PHE A 104 32.50 -13.97 4.85
CA PHE A 104 33.37 -13.46 5.93
C PHE A 104 32.57 -12.72 7.01
N ASN A 105 32.54 -13.34 8.19
CA ASN A 105 32.21 -12.71 9.47
C ASN A 105 33.51 -12.72 10.29
N PRO A 106 33.81 -11.68 11.06
CA PRO A 106 34.43 -11.94 12.35
C PRO A 106 33.76 -11.19 13.50
N ALA A 107 33.45 -11.97 14.52
CA ALA A 107 33.05 -11.55 15.86
C ALA A 107 34.17 -10.83 16.61
N THR A 108 33.78 -9.83 17.41
CA THR A 108 34.41 -9.39 18.67
C THR A 108 33.33 -8.56 19.36
N GLY A 109 32.73 -8.87 20.51
CA GLY A 109 33.15 -9.66 21.66
C GLY A 109 33.58 -8.71 22.77
N GLU A 110 32.64 -8.12 23.54
CA GLU A 110 32.89 -7.54 24.87
C GLU A 110 31.61 -7.67 25.74
N GLU A 111 31.63 -8.66 26.62
CA GLU A 111 30.79 -8.75 27.81
C GLU A 111 31.12 -7.58 28.75
N GLN A 112 30.10 -6.89 29.28
CA GLN A 112 30.26 -6.15 30.51
C GLN A 112 29.19 -6.55 31.51
N GLU A 113 29.67 -7.39 32.42
CA GLU A 113 29.14 -7.79 33.70
C GLU A 113 28.67 -6.59 34.55
N ASN A 114 27.38 -6.57 34.89
CA ASN A 114 26.87 -5.74 35.97
C ASN A 114 26.14 -6.62 36.98
N SER A 115 26.77 -6.82 38.13
CA SER A 115 26.17 -7.26 39.38
C SER A 115 26.98 -6.65 40.52
N PRO A 116 26.48 -6.56 41.76
CA PRO A 116 25.14 -6.17 42.21
C PRO A 116 25.24 -5.04 43.26
N VAL A 117 24.18 -4.25 43.49
CA VAL A 117 24.11 -3.33 44.66
C VAL A 117 22.74 -3.42 45.35
N THR A 118 22.74 -4.17 46.45
CA THR A 118 22.35 -3.78 47.83
C THR A 118 21.01 -3.04 48.08
N THR A 119 20.12 -3.78 48.77
CA THR A 119 19.13 -3.34 49.80
C THR A 119 18.08 -2.29 49.42
N SER A 120 16.79 -2.54 49.61
CA SER A 120 16.18 -2.60 50.94
C SER A 120 14.85 -3.34 50.94
N SER A 121 14.72 -4.23 51.91
CA SER A 121 13.51 -4.94 52.29
C SER A 121 12.84 -4.15 53.40
N THR A 122 11.59 -3.71 53.22
CA THR A 122 10.62 -3.37 54.29
C THR A 122 9.25 -3.13 53.66
N VAL A 123 8.30 -4.05 53.81
CA VAL A 123 6.87 -3.71 53.97
C VAL A 123 6.24 -4.70 54.96
N ALA A 124 5.43 -4.13 55.83
CA ALA A 124 4.90 -4.65 57.07
C ALA A 124 3.80 -5.72 56.94
N THR A 125 3.78 -6.51 58.01
CA THR A 125 2.73 -7.32 58.64
C THR A 125 1.27 -7.03 58.27
N THR A 126 0.60 -8.11 57.89
CA THR A 126 -0.84 -8.45 57.91
C THR A 126 -1.78 -7.57 58.73
N THR A 127 -2.96 -7.27 58.16
CA THR A 127 -4.25 -7.34 58.87
C THR A 127 -5.32 -7.83 57.89
N THR A 128 -5.79 -9.06 58.10
CA THR A 128 -6.98 -9.60 57.44
C THR A 128 -8.19 -9.11 58.22
N THR A 129 -8.93 -8.17 57.63
CA THR A 129 -10.27 -7.79 58.10
C THR A 129 -11.27 -8.41 57.13
N VAL A 130 -12.01 -9.42 57.60
CA VAL A 130 -13.12 -10.03 56.86
C VAL A 130 -14.34 -9.10 56.99
N PRO A 131 -14.89 -8.54 55.90
CA PRO A 131 -16.12 -7.76 55.96
C PRO A 131 -17.35 -8.69 56.11
N PRO A 132 -18.47 -8.20 56.69
CA PRO A 132 -19.68 -9.00 56.83
C PRO A 132 -20.31 -9.29 55.46
N ILE A 133 -20.70 -10.55 55.26
CA ILE A 133 -21.47 -11.02 54.11
C ILE A 133 -22.81 -10.29 54.02
N THR A 134 -22.88 -9.31 53.13
CA THR A 134 -24.15 -8.77 52.63
C THR A 134 -24.48 -9.51 51.35
N THR A 135 -25.60 -10.23 51.33
CA THR A 135 -26.14 -10.85 50.11
C THR A 135 -26.63 -9.74 49.18
N THR A 136 -25.71 -9.19 48.38
CA THR A 136 -26.02 -8.33 47.25
C THR A 136 -26.16 -9.23 46.03
N VAL A 137 -27.36 -9.26 45.44
CA VAL A 137 -27.60 -9.85 44.10
C VAL A 137 -26.61 -9.17 43.14
N PRO A 138 -25.73 -9.90 42.44
CA PRO A 138 -24.82 -9.26 41.50
C PRO A 138 -25.66 -8.59 40.40
N PRO A 139 -25.39 -7.34 40.02
CA PRO A 139 -25.91 -6.84 38.77
C PRO A 139 -25.35 -7.78 37.69
N ILE A 140 -26.24 -8.37 36.90
CA ILE A 140 -25.87 -8.97 35.62
C ILE A 140 -25.32 -7.84 34.76
N THR A 141 -24.01 -7.65 34.78
CA THR A 141 -23.32 -6.83 33.79
C THR A 141 -23.44 -7.60 32.48
N THR A 142 -24.44 -7.28 31.67
CA THR A 142 -24.35 -7.53 30.24
C THR A 142 -23.21 -6.68 29.73
N THR A 143 -21.99 -7.24 29.72
CA THR A 143 -20.88 -6.67 28.97
C THR A 143 -21.21 -6.85 27.49
N THR A 144 -22.02 -5.95 26.96
CA THR A 144 -22.10 -5.73 25.52
C THR A 144 -20.79 -5.05 25.16
N THR A 145 -19.79 -5.84 24.75
CA THR A 145 -18.54 -5.34 24.19
C THR A 145 -18.89 -4.58 22.92
N VAL A 146 -19.03 -3.26 23.04
CA VAL A 146 -19.07 -2.34 21.90
C VAL A 146 -17.76 -2.54 21.12
N PRO A 147 -17.78 -2.68 19.79
CA PRO A 147 -16.54 -2.70 19.03
C PRO A 147 -15.80 -1.38 19.30
N GLU A 148 -14.63 -1.47 19.92
CA GLU A 148 -13.70 -0.35 20.04
C GLU A 148 -13.49 0.22 18.64
N GLY A 149 -13.64 1.54 18.46
CA GLY A 149 -13.38 2.18 17.16
C GLY A 149 -11.93 2.00 16.69
N PRO A 150 -11.57 2.51 15.50
CA PRO A 150 -10.20 2.40 14.98
C PRO A 150 -9.16 2.91 15.98
N VAL A 151 -8.11 2.13 16.21
CA VAL A 151 -7.01 2.46 17.13
C VAL A 151 -5.80 2.90 16.32
N LEU A 152 -5.32 4.12 16.57
CA LEU A 152 -4.08 4.63 15.97
C LEU A 152 -2.88 3.92 16.60
N LEU A 153 -2.08 3.26 15.76
CA LEU A 153 -0.86 2.56 16.16
C LEU A 153 0.39 3.43 15.96
N SER A 154 0.43 4.18 14.86
CA SER A 154 1.60 4.98 14.49
C SER A 154 1.21 6.22 13.71
N ARG A 155 2.00 7.28 13.85
CA ARG A 155 1.86 8.56 13.13
C ARG A 155 3.22 9.11 12.78
N SER A 156 3.47 9.39 11.51
CA SER A 156 4.73 9.96 11.05
C SER A 156 4.50 10.97 9.93
N GLU A 157 5.47 11.83 9.70
CA GLU A 157 5.47 12.75 8.55
C GLU A 157 6.27 12.13 7.40
N TRP A 158 5.90 12.47 6.18
CA TRP A 158 6.73 12.18 5.02
C TRP A 158 8.06 12.91 5.09
N ILE A 159 9.12 12.22 4.71
CA ILE A 159 10.44 12.80 4.49
C ILE A 159 10.75 12.77 2.99
N ASP A 160 11.20 13.92 2.49
CA ASP A 160 11.68 14.11 1.12
C ASP A 160 12.92 13.25 0.84
N LEU A 161 12.83 12.32 -0.11
CA LEU A 161 13.94 11.47 -0.54
C LEU A 161 14.29 11.68 -2.01
N GLY A 162 14.23 12.93 -2.46
CA GLY A 162 14.66 13.34 -3.79
C GLY A 162 13.61 14.11 -4.58
N HIS A 163 12.37 14.14 -4.10
CA HIS A 163 11.30 15.00 -4.55
C HIS A 163 10.65 15.65 -3.32
N PRO A 164 10.13 16.89 -3.43
CA PRO A 164 9.38 17.50 -2.33
C PRO A 164 8.12 16.68 -2.05
N GLY A 165 7.81 16.52 -0.77
CA GLY A 165 6.64 15.80 -0.28
C GLY A 165 6.23 16.24 1.11
N THR A 166 4.92 16.46 1.31
CA THR A 166 4.35 16.72 2.64
C THR A 166 3.16 15.83 2.91
N GLY A 167 2.71 15.84 4.17
CA GLY A 167 1.57 15.07 4.66
C GLY A 167 1.97 14.11 5.77
N THR A 168 0.97 13.36 6.24
CA THR A 168 1.11 12.44 7.38
C THR A 168 0.82 11.02 6.94
N VAL A 169 1.55 10.06 7.49
CA VAL A 169 1.24 8.64 7.45
C VAL A 169 0.69 8.22 8.80
N LEU A 170 -0.43 7.51 8.79
CA LEU A 170 -1.09 6.97 9.95
C LEU A 170 -1.30 5.47 9.76
N VAL A 171 -1.00 4.68 10.78
CA VAL A 171 -1.31 3.26 10.79
C VAL A 171 -2.39 3.00 11.81
N TYR A 172 -3.50 2.43 11.37
CA TYR A 172 -4.65 2.10 12.21
C TYR A 172 -4.85 0.59 12.29
N ARG A 173 -5.31 0.14 13.46
CA ARG A 173 -5.98 -1.15 13.63
C ARG A 173 -7.48 -0.94 13.69
N GLN A 174 -8.21 -1.63 12.83
CA GLN A 174 -9.67 -1.60 12.76
C GLN A 174 -10.29 -2.50 13.85
N PRO A 175 -11.61 -2.37 14.11
CA PRO A 175 -12.29 -3.18 15.13
C PRO A 175 -12.32 -4.68 14.81
N ASP A 176 -12.21 -5.05 13.53
CA ASP A 176 -12.12 -6.43 13.06
C ASP A 176 -10.69 -7.00 13.12
N GLY A 177 -9.72 -6.20 13.57
CA GLY A 177 -8.31 -6.55 13.68
C GLY A 177 -7.49 -6.32 12.40
N SER A 178 -8.13 -5.93 11.29
CA SER A 178 -7.41 -5.55 10.06
C SER A 178 -6.63 -4.24 10.26
N HIS A 179 -5.62 -4.01 9.43
CA HIS A 179 -4.82 -2.79 9.49
C HIS A 179 -4.99 -1.94 8.22
N VAL A 180 -4.89 -0.63 8.41
CA VAL A 180 -4.96 0.36 7.33
C VAL A 180 -3.79 1.33 7.48
N VAL A 181 -3.07 1.53 6.37
CA VAL A 181 -2.13 2.64 6.22
C VAL A 181 -2.87 3.77 5.54
N ARG A 182 -3.02 4.89 6.23
CA ARG A 182 -3.72 6.08 5.75
C ARG A 182 -2.72 7.21 5.54
N PHE A 183 -2.86 7.91 4.42
CA PHE A 183 -2.18 9.16 4.16
C PHE A 183 -3.16 10.30 4.36
N GLU A 184 -2.71 11.36 5.02
CA GLU A 184 -3.47 12.60 5.19
C GLU A 184 -2.69 13.80 4.68
N ASP A 185 -3.41 14.71 4.02
CA ASP A 185 -2.85 15.93 3.42
C ASP A 185 -1.61 15.64 2.58
N LEU A 186 -1.63 14.54 1.82
CA LEU A 186 -0.52 14.18 0.94
C LEU A 186 -0.36 15.30 -0.10
N ASP A 187 0.88 15.70 -0.33
CA ASP A 187 1.26 16.50 -1.49
C ASP A 187 2.67 16.10 -1.89
N VAL A 188 2.77 15.27 -2.94
CA VAL A 188 4.05 14.76 -3.46
C VAL A 188 4.15 14.99 -4.95
N SER A 189 5.38 15.03 -5.47
CA SER A 189 5.58 15.09 -6.93
C SER A 189 4.99 13.85 -7.62
N ASN A 190 4.34 14.05 -8.78
CA ASN A 190 3.80 12.94 -9.56
C ASN A 190 4.91 12.17 -10.31
N GLY A 191 4.63 10.91 -10.66
CA GLY A 191 5.57 10.01 -11.33
C GLY A 191 4.84 9.02 -12.24
N PRO A 192 5.56 8.39 -13.18
CA PRO A 192 4.93 7.56 -14.20
C PRO A 192 4.44 6.19 -13.71
N ASP A 193 4.94 5.71 -12.56
CA ASP A 193 4.69 4.36 -12.03
C ASP A 193 5.00 4.34 -10.52
N LEU A 194 4.23 5.12 -9.75
CA LEU A 194 4.39 5.25 -8.29
C LEU A 194 3.60 4.16 -7.57
N LEU A 195 4.25 3.49 -6.62
CA LEU A 195 3.65 2.49 -5.74
C LEU A 195 3.87 2.87 -4.28
N VAL A 196 2.98 2.38 -3.44
CA VAL A 196 3.16 2.37 -2.00
C VAL A 196 3.73 1.02 -1.59
N ILE A 197 4.85 1.05 -0.85
CA ILE A 197 5.49 -0.15 -0.32
C ILE A 197 5.73 -0.05 1.19
N LEU A 198 5.62 -1.17 1.89
CA LEU A 198 6.15 -1.40 3.22
C LEU A 198 7.54 -2.00 3.07
N SER A 199 8.55 -1.45 3.75
CA SER A 199 9.94 -1.90 3.64
C SER A 199 10.54 -2.25 4.99
N ALA A 200 11.30 -3.35 5.02
CA ALA A 200 12.10 -3.75 6.18
C ALA A 200 13.32 -2.84 6.39
N SER A 201 13.64 -1.95 5.44
CA SER A 201 14.71 -0.98 5.58
C SER A 201 14.33 0.12 6.59
N PRO A 202 15.25 0.51 7.50
CA PRO A 202 15.03 1.65 8.39
C PRO A 202 14.94 2.95 7.58
N LEU A 203 14.26 3.95 8.14
CA LEU A 203 14.19 5.27 7.52
C LEU A 203 15.56 5.94 7.54
N VAL A 204 16.21 5.98 6.39
CA VAL A 204 17.47 6.67 6.11
C VAL A 204 17.21 7.79 5.11
N ASP A 205 17.98 8.86 5.21
CA ASP A 205 17.93 10.02 4.29
C ASP A 205 18.70 9.76 2.98
N ASP A 206 18.75 8.50 2.55
CA ASP A 206 19.32 8.10 1.27
C ASP A 206 18.22 7.81 0.23
N ARG A 207 18.54 8.08 -1.03
CA ARG A 207 17.57 8.10 -2.14
C ARG A 207 17.18 6.71 -2.63
N GLY A 208 17.65 5.64 -2.00
CA GLY A 208 17.38 4.31 -2.50
C GLY A 208 17.89 3.20 -1.60
N ALA A 209 16.96 2.49 -0.97
CA ALA A 209 17.06 1.06 -0.68
C ALA A 209 15.75 0.44 -0.15
N TYR A 210 14.60 1.13 -0.21
CA TYR A 210 13.36 0.55 0.35
C TYR A 210 12.81 -0.62 -0.46
N SER A 211 13.08 -0.67 -1.77
CA SER A 211 12.77 -1.81 -2.65
C SER A 211 13.93 -2.81 -2.78
N ALA A 212 15.11 -2.49 -2.23
CA ALA A 212 16.31 -3.33 -2.36
C ALA A 212 16.38 -4.44 -1.30
N THR A 213 15.59 -4.30 -0.22
CA THR A 213 15.38 -5.30 0.83
C THR A 213 14.03 -5.97 0.65
N GLU A 214 13.63 -6.80 1.61
CA GLU A 214 12.28 -7.33 1.68
C GLU A 214 11.26 -6.19 1.77
N TYR A 215 10.29 -6.19 0.86
CA TYR A 215 9.21 -5.23 0.82
C TYR A 215 7.89 -5.89 0.46
N PHE A 216 6.80 -5.27 0.90
CA PHE A 216 5.44 -5.61 0.49
C PHE A 216 4.80 -4.43 -0.24
N SER A 217 4.15 -4.65 -1.37
CA SER A 217 3.46 -3.57 -2.09
C SER A 217 2.01 -3.48 -1.62
N LEU A 218 1.61 -2.29 -1.17
CA LEU A 218 0.22 -1.95 -0.87
C LEU A 218 -0.58 -1.54 -2.13
N GLY A 219 0.08 -1.48 -3.29
CA GLY A 219 -0.51 -1.14 -4.58
C GLY A 219 0.05 0.15 -5.18
N ASP A 220 -0.56 0.57 -6.29
CA ASP A 220 -0.25 1.83 -6.97
C ASP A 220 -0.64 3.02 -6.09
N LEU A 221 0.11 4.12 -6.19
CA LEU A 221 -0.26 5.39 -5.56
C LEU A 221 -1.53 5.91 -6.25
N LYS A 222 -2.64 6.01 -5.50
CA LYS A 222 -3.94 6.39 -6.06
C LYS A 222 -3.99 7.84 -6.54
N GLY A 223 -3.35 8.74 -5.80
CA GLY A 223 -3.17 10.15 -6.15
C GLY A 223 -1.91 10.70 -5.49
N ASN A 224 -1.31 11.72 -6.13
CA ASN A 224 -0.16 12.42 -5.57
C ASN A 224 -0.57 13.53 -4.58
N GLN A 225 -1.87 13.79 -4.46
CA GLN A 225 -2.42 14.73 -3.49
C GLN A 225 -3.63 14.16 -2.73
N GLY A 226 -3.83 14.63 -1.50
CA GLY A 226 -5.03 14.40 -0.69
C GLY A 226 -4.95 13.21 0.29
N ASN A 227 -6.10 12.69 0.67
CA ASN A 227 -6.27 11.64 1.66
C ASN A 227 -6.54 10.29 1.02
N GLN A 228 -5.82 9.24 1.41
CA GLN A 228 -5.98 7.92 0.80
C GLN A 228 -5.64 6.79 1.75
N ASN A 229 -6.34 5.67 1.61
CA ASN A 229 -6.21 4.51 2.50
C ASN A 229 -5.71 3.28 1.74
N TYR A 230 -4.85 2.51 2.39
CA TYR A 230 -4.30 1.26 1.87
C TYR A 230 -4.56 0.16 2.90
N GLU A 231 -5.33 -0.86 2.51
CA GLU A 231 -5.57 -2.02 3.33
C GLU A 231 -4.31 -2.87 3.40
N VAL A 232 -3.98 -3.34 4.61
CA VAL A 232 -2.88 -4.28 4.83
C VAL A 232 -3.48 -5.69 4.89
N PRO A 233 -3.09 -6.60 3.99
CA PRO A 233 -3.59 -7.97 4.00
C PRO A 233 -3.28 -8.69 5.32
N ALA A 234 -4.16 -9.60 5.72
CA ALA A 234 -4.08 -10.28 7.02
C ALA A 234 -2.86 -11.20 7.17
N ASP A 235 -2.24 -11.60 6.05
CA ASP A 235 -1.00 -12.38 5.99
C ASP A 235 0.27 -11.52 6.10
N VAL A 236 0.14 -10.19 6.08
CA VAL A 236 1.26 -9.26 6.22
C VAL A 236 1.39 -8.84 7.69
N ASN A 237 2.52 -9.19 8.30
CA ASN A 237 2.86 -8.74 9.65
C ASN A 237 3.57 -7.38 9.61
N LEU A 238 2.93 -6.34 10.16
CA LEU A 238 3.47 -4.99 10.15
C LEU A 238 4.75 -4.81 10.97
N ASP A 239 5.00 -5.68 11.95
CA ASP A 239 6.23 -5.62 12.76
C ASP A 239 7.49 -6.00 11.99
N ASP A 240 7.34 -6.64 10.82
CA ASP A 240 8.46 -7.01 9.93
C ASP A 240 8.96 -5.81 9.09
N TYR A 241 8.23 -4.69 9.12
CA TYR A 241 8.50 -3.51 8.32
C TYR A 241 8.77 -2.28 9.21
N LEU A 242 9.70 -1.44 8.78
CA LEU A 242 10.10 -0.23 9.52
C LEU A 242 9.57 1.04 8.88
N THR A 243 9.35 1.00 7.56
CA THR A 243 9.01 2.18 6.77
C THR A 243 7.88 1.92 5.78
N VAL A 244 7.13 2.97 5.47
CA VAL A 244 6.34 3.07 4.25
C VAL A 244 7.05 4.01 3.29
N ALA A 245 7.06 3.68 2.00
CA ALA A 245 7.68 4.49 0.97
C ALA A 245 6.79 4.63 -0.26
N ILE A 246 6.84 5.81 -0.88
CA ILE A 246 6.34 6.07 -2.22
C ILE A 246 7.50 5.84 -3.19
N TRP A 247 7.45 4.75 -3.94
CA TRP A 247 8.54 4.29 -4.80
C TRP A 247 8.12 4.23 -6.26
N CYS A 248 8.97 4.75 -7.15
CA CYS A 248 8.78 4.66 -8.58
C CYS A 248 9.41 3.38 -9.12
N ARG A 249 8.59 2.38 -9.47
CA ARG A 249 9.09 1.08 -9.97
C ARG A 249 9.87 1.23 -11.27
N ARG A 250 9.40 2.08 -12.18
CA ARG A 250 10.05 2.29 -13.49
C ARG A 250 11.48 2.84 -13.41
N PHE A 251 11.75 3.70 -12.43
CA PHE A 251 13.06 4.35 -12.27
C PHE A 251 13.86 3.86 -11.06
N ASN A 252 13.29 2.92 -10.29
CA ASN A 252 13.84 2.44 -9.03
C ASN A 252 14.28 3.58 -8.10
N TYR A 253 13.39 4.54 -7.87
CA TYR A 253 13.69 5.76 -7.13
C TYR A 253 12.61 6.03 -6.07
N THR A 254 13.02 6.30 -4.84
CA THR A 254 12.09 6.62 -3.75
C THR A 254 11.79 8.11 -3.75
N PHE A 255 10.52 8.49 -3.69
CA PHE A 255 10.13 9.90 -3.66
C PHE A 255 10.09 10.40 -2.23
N ASN A 256 9.36 9.68 -1.38
CA ASN A 256 9.15 10.01 0.02
C ASN A 256 9.06 8.72 0.83
N ALA A 257 9.46 8.78 2.10
CA ALA A 257 9.28 7.69 3.04
C ALA A 257 8.93 8.21 4.43
N ALA A 258 8.31 7.35 5.24
CA ALA A 258 7.94 7.65 6.61
C ALA A 258 8.06 6.40 7.48
N ASN A 259 8.32 6.58 8.77
CA ASN A 259 8.38 5.46 9.73
C ASN A 259 6.96 4.93 9.98
N ILE A 260 6.79 3.62 10.06
CA ILE A 260 5.52 3.01 10.50
C ILE A 260 5.59 2.47 11.92
N HIS A 261 6.78 2.43 12.52
CA HIS A 261 7.00 2.14 13.93
C HIS A 261 7.81 3.26 14.57
N PHE A 262 7.45 3.67 15.80
CA PHE A 262 8.33 4.53 16.59
C PHE A 262 9.36 3.64 17.27
N PRO A 263 10.68 3.94 17.18
CA PRO A 263 11.64 3.22 17.99
C PRO A 263 11.24 3.36 19.47
N PRO A 264 11.35 2.30 20.29
CA PRO A 264 11.12 2.42 21.73
C PRO A 264 12.06 3.49 22.28
N ALA A 265 11.47 4.42 23.04
CA ALA A 265 12.16 5.55 23.66
C ALA A 265 13.25 5.11 24.66
#